data_AF-A0A1A6HWT3-F1
#
_entry.id   AF-A0A1A6HWT3-F1
#
_cell.length_a   1.000
_cell.length_b   1.000
_cell.length_c   1.000
_cell.angle_alpha   90.00
_cell.angle_beta   90.00
_cell.angle_gamma   90.00
#
_symmetry.space_group_name_H-M   'P 1'
#
loop_
_entity.id
_entity.type
_entity.pdbx_description
1 polymer ?
#
loop_
_entity_poly.entity_id
_entity_poly.type
_entity_poly.pdbx_seq_one_letter_code
_entity_poly.pdbx_strand_id
1 'polypeptide(L)'
;MGLELYVDMLSQPSRAVYIFAKRNGIPFQKHTVDIIKGQNLSEQFSQINCLRKLPVLKEGNFVLTESSAILIYLSSKYQVADHWYPADLQARARVHEYLGWHADNIRGTFGVPLWIKVLGPLIGVQVPEEKVERNRKNMVAALQRLEEKFLGDRAFLAGQQMTLADLMCLEELMQPVALGYNLFEGRPRLTAWLERVEAFLGTDLCQEAHGPILSVLEQAAKKSLPVPPPEAHPDMLLRIARIL
;
A
#
# COMPACT_ATOMS: atom_id res chain seq x y z
N MET A 1 24.93 3.89 -12.34
CA MET A 1 24.11 4.55 -11.30
C MET A 1 23.14 3.51 -10.77
N GLY A 2 23.01 3.37 -9.45
CA GLY A 2 22.15 2.35 -8.85
C GLY A 2 20.67 2.74 -8.86
N LEU A 3 19.81 1.76 -8.61
CA LEU A 3 18.38 1.93 -8.39
C LEU A 3 18.13 2.65 -7.07
N GLU A 4 17.38 3.75 -7.10
CA GLU A 4 16.93 4.48 -5.92
C GLU A 4 15.42 4.29 -5.74
N LEU A 5 15.00 3.98 -4.51
CA LEU A 5 13.57 3.89 -4.14
C LEU A 5 13.26 4.91 -3.05
N TYR A 6 12.39 5.87 -3.39
CA TYR A 6 11.87 6.87 -2.46
C TYR A 6 10.56 6.36 -1.89
N VAL A 7 10.54 6.11 -0.58
CA VAL A 7 9.46 5.38 0.10
C VAL A 7 9.20 5.91 1.51
N ASP A 8 7.97 5.72 1.98
CA ASP A 8 7.60 5.80 3.39
C ASP A 8 6.86 4.51 3.75
N MET A 9 7.28 3.81 4.80
CA MET A 9 6.65 2.55 5.20
C MET A 9 5.25 2.74 5.84
N LEU A 10 4.84 3.97 6.13
CA LEU A 10 3.46 4.28 6.46
C LEU A 10 2.52 4.17 5.23
N SER A 11 3.07 4.32 4.03
CA SER A 11 2.35 4.26 2.75
C SER A 11 2.27 2.82 2.23
N GLN A 12 1.04 2.34 1.99
CA GLN A 12 0.77 0.99 1.48
C GLN A 12 1.49 0.66 0.16
N PRO A 13 1.38 1.49 -0.90
CA PRO A 13 2.07 1.21 -2.17
C PRO A 13 3.60 1.25 -2.03
N SER A 14 4.13 2.01 -1.07
CA SER A 14 5.57 2.02 -0.79
C SER A 14 6.04 0.73 -0.14
N ARG A 15 5.27 0.16 0.79
CA ARG A 15 5.57 -1.16 1.35
C ARG A 15 5.54 -2.26 0.29
N ALA A 16 4.56 -2.23 -0.63
CA ALA A 16 4.48 -3.21 -1.70
C ALA A 16 5.75 -3.21 -2.58
N VAL A 17 6.20 -2.04 -3.03
CA VAL A 17 7.44 -1.89 -3.81
C VAL A 17 8.67 -2.34 -3.00
N TYR A 18 8.74 -1.97 -1.72
CA TYR A 18 9.84 -2.34 -0.84
C TYR A 18 9.97 -3.85 -0.64
N ILE A 19 8.87 -4.50 -0.28
CA ILE A 19 8.79 -5.95 -0.09
C ILE A 19 9.16 -6.66 -1.38
N PHE A 20 8.62 -6.23 -2.52
CA PHE A 20 8.94 -6.85 -3.80
C PHE A 20 10.44 -6.80 -4.11
N ALA A 21 11.06 -5.63 -3.96
CA ALA A 21 12.48 -5.44 -4.23
C ALA A 21 13.35 -6.29 -3.29
N LYS A 22 13.06 -6.27 -1.99
CA LYS A 22 13.77 -7.08 -0.99
C LYS A 22 13.60 -8.58 -1.22
N ARG A 23 12.37 -9.04 -1.42
CA ARG A 23 12.05 -10.46 -1.57
C ARG A 23 12.73 -11.11 -2.77
N ASN A 24 12.92 -10.33 -3.83
CA ASN A 24 13.59 -10.74 -5.07
C ASN A 24 15.09 -10.40 -5.11
N GLY A 25 15.69 -9.94 -4.00
CA GLY A 25 17.11 -9.64 -3.93
C GLY A 25 17.57 -8.50 -4.85
N ILE A 26 16.67 -7.59 -5.22
CA ILE A 26 16.99 -6.46 -6.09
C ILE A 26 17.83 -5.45 -5.28
N PRO A 27 19.02 -5.06 -5.74
CA PRO A 27 19.84 -4.06 -5.06
C PRO A 27 19.25 -2.66 -5.31
N PHE A 28 18.97 -1.92 -4.24
CA PHE A 28 18.51 -0.54 -4.32
C PHE A 28 19.01 0.29 -3.14
N GLN A 29 19.13 1.59 -3.37
CA GLN A 29 19.29 2.59 -2.33
C GLN A 29 17.91 3.05 -1.85
N LYS A 30 17.61 2.82 -0.58
CA LYS A 30 16.37 3.31 0.05
C LYS A 30 16.53 4.78 0.45
N HIS A 31 15.62 5.61 -0.01
CA HIS A 31 15.45 6.99 0.44
C HIS A 31 14.13 7.11 1.21
N THR A 32 14.21 7.32 2.52
CA THR A 32 13.01 7.55 3.34
C THR A 32 12.51 8.98 3.12
N VAL A 33 11.23 9.13 2.80
CA VAL A 33 10.56 10.44 2.64
C VAL A 33 9.39 10.50 3.61
N ASP A 34 9.58 11.14 4.76
CA ASP A 34 8.61 11.22 5.85
C ASP A 34 7.38 12.05 5.44
N ILE A 35 6.26 11.36 5.20
CA ILE A 35 5.02 11.99 4.72
C ILE A 35 4.28 12.76 5.81
N ILE A 36 4.45 12.39 7.09
CA ILE A 36 3.84 13.13 8.19
C ILE A 36 4.55 14.47 8.35
N LYS A 37 5.88 14.49 8.21
CA LYS A 37 6.68 15.74 8.15
C LYS A 37 6.54 16.51 6.84
N GLY A 38 5.74 16.05 5.90
CA GLY A 38 5.54 16.72 4.61
C GLY A 38 6.80 16.77 3.72
N GLN A 39 7.76 15.86 3.88
CA GLN A 39 9.00 15.89 3.09
C GLN A 39 8.73 15.72 1.58
N ASN A 40 7.66 15.01 1.22
CA ASN A 40 7.19 14.87 -0.16
C ASN A 40 6.69 16.19 -0.76
N LEU A 41 6.42 17.22 0.05
CA LEU A 41 5.99 18.55 -0.40
C LEU A 41 7.14 19.53 -0.58
N SER A 42 8.35 19.15 -0.16
CA SER A 42 9.54 19.99 -0.29
C SER A 42 9.87 20.31 -1.76
N GLU A 43 10.53 21.43 -1.99
CA GLU A 43 11.05 21.77 -3.32
C GLU A 43 12.03 20.71 -3.81
N GLN A 44 12.90 20.21 -2.93
CA GLN A 44 13.86 19.15 -3.24
C GLN A 44 13.17 17.89 -3.77
N PHE A 45 12.09 17.45 -3.11
CA PHE A 45 11.35 16.27 -3.59
C PHE A 45 10.53 16.58 -4.84
N SER A 46 10.01 17.80 -4.98
CA SER A 46 9.28 18.22 -6.18
C SER A 46 10.14 18.17 -7.45
N GLN A 47 11.46 18.36 -7.33
CA GLN A 47 12.41 18.17 -8.44
C GLN A 47 12.57 16.70 -8.84
N ILE A 48 12.28 15.76 -7.94
CA ILE A 48 12.31 14.32 -8.23
C ILE A 48 10.96 13.89 -8.81
N ASN A 49 9.86 14.27 -8.16
CA ASN A 49 8.50 13.94 -8.60
C ASN A 49 7.58 15.15 -8.40
N CYS A 50 7.17 15.78 -9.50
CA CYS A 50 6.27 16.93 -9.49
C CYS A 50 4.88 16.61 -8.91
N LEU A 51 4.47 15.34 -8.90
CA LEU A 51 3.21 14.91 -8.28
C LEU A 51 3.28 14.85 -6.75
N ARG A 52 4.48 14.99 -6.15
CA ARG A 52 4.68 15.00 -4.69
C ARG A 52 4.14 13.76 -3.97
N LYS A 53 4.18 12.60 -4.64
CA LYS A 53 3.66 11.31 -4.15
C LYS A 53 4.76 10.26 -4.04
N LEU A 54 4.48 9.24 -3.23
CA LEU A 54 5.30 8.05 -3.03
C LEU A 54 4.51 6.78 -3.41
N PRO A 55 5.20 5.68 -3.78
CA PRO A 55 6.65 5.55 -3.98
C PRO A 55 7.13 6.18 -5.29
N VAL A 56 8.44 6.41 -5.39
CA VAL A 56 9.12 6.79 -6.63
C VAL A 56 10.34 5.91 -6.85
N LEU A 57 10.49 5.40 -8.07
CA LEU A 57 11.69 4.75 -8.55
C LEU A 57 12.51 5.75 -9.36
N LYS A 58 13.82 5.78 -9.14
CA LYS A 58 14.74 6.58 -9.95
C LYS A 58 15.98 5.76 -10.35
N GLU A 59 16.32 5.79 -11.62
CA GLU A 59 17.51 5.18 -12.19
C GLU A 59 18.19 6.12 -13.17
N GLY A 60 19.25 6.80 -12.70
CA GLY A 60 19.85 7.90 -13.44
C GLY A 60 18.83 9.01 -13.69
N ASN A 61 18.55 9.27 -14.97
CA ASN A 61 17.56 10.28 -15.39
C ASN A 61 16.15 9.71 -15.58
N PHE A 62 15.99 8.39 -15.49
CA PHE A 62 14.67 7.76 -15.60
C PHE A 62 13.98 7.78 -14.23
N VAL A 63 12.82 8.44 -14.16
CA VAL A 63 11.98 8.49 -12.96
C VAL A 63 10.63 7.86 -13.28
N LEU A 64 10.20 6.94 -12.43
CA LEU A 64 8.94 6.22 -12.57
C LEU A 64 8.13 6.29 -11.27
N THR A 65 6.85 6.63 -11.40
CA THR A 65 5.87 6.71 -10.32
C THR A 65 4.82 5.61 -10.49
N GLU A 66 3.87 5.53 -9.55
CA GLU A 66 2.83 4.49 -9.46
C GLU A 66 3.40 3.10 -9.13
N SER A 67 3.00 2.54 -7.98
CA SER A 67 3.56 1.26 -7.52
C SER A 67 3.32 0.11 -8.48
N SER A 68 2.17 0.06 -9.17
CA SER A 68 1.91 -0.97 -10.20
C SER A 68 2.91 -0.89 -11.35
N ALA A 69 3.19 0.31 -11.87
CA ALA A 69 4.17 0.51 -12.94
C ALA A 69 5.60 0.20 -12.46
N ILE A 70 5.96 0.64 -11.25
CA ILE A 70 7.26 0.34 -10.63
C ILE A 70 7.45 -1.18 -10.46
N LEU A 71 6.45 -1.89 -9.93
CA LEU A 71 6.52 -3.34 -9.73
C LEU A 71 6.67 -4.10 -11.07
N ILE A 72 5.89 -3.71 -12.09
CA ILE A 72 6.00 -4.30 -13.44
C ILE A 72 7.38 -4.02 -14.04
N TYR A 73 7.88 -2.78 -13.92
CA TYR A 73 9.22 -2.41 -14.39
C TYR A 73 10.31 -3.23 -13.71
N LEU A 74 10.28 -3.32 -12.37
CA LEU A 74 11.26 -4.10 -11.60
C LEU A 74 11.19 -5.59 -11.95
N SER A 75 9.99 -6.15 -12.10
CA SER A 75 9.83 -7.57 -12.48
C SER A 75 10.45 -7.86 -13.86
N SER A 76 10.21 -6.97 -14.83
CA SER A 76 10.70 -7.11 -16.20
C SER A 76 12.21 -6.88 -16.30
N LYS A 77 12.74 -5.87 -15.60
CA LYS A 77 14.17 -5.51 -15.66
C LYS A 77 15.07 -6.54 -14.98
N TYR A 78 14.67 -7.02 -13.80
CA TYR A 78 15.50 -7.91 -12.99
C TYR A 78 15.20 -9.39 -13.22
N GLN A 79 14.33 -9.72 -14.18
CA GLN A 79 13.98 -11.10 -14.57
C GLN A 79 13.68 -11.99 -13.35
N VAL A 80 12.82 -11.47 -12.46
CA VAL A 80 12.38 -12.21 -11.28
C VAL A 80 11.55 -13.44 -11.69
N ALA A 81 11.25 -14.32 -10.74
CA ALA A 81 10.44 -15.50 -11.01
C ALA A 81 9.10 -15.16 -11.70
N ASP A 82 8.77 -15.88 -12.78
CA ASP A 82 7.65 -15.57 -13.69
C ASP A 82 6.31 -15.45 -12.97
N HIS A 83 6.10 -16.21 -11.90
CA HIS A 83 4.84 -16.18 -11.14
C HIS A 83 4.46 -14.78 -10.64
N TRP A 84 5.42 -13.89 -10.38
CA TRP A 84 5.11 -12.51 -9.95
C TRP A 84 4.30 -11.75 -10.99
N TYR A 85 4.73 -11.82 -12.26
CA TYR A 85 4.13 -11.13 -13.39
C TYR A 85 4.22 -12.01 -14.64
N PRO A 86 3.31 -12.99 -14.78
CA PRO A 86 3.45 -14.08 -15.74
C PRO A 86 3.57 -13.62 -17.20
N ALA A 87 4.33 -14.36 -18.00
CA ALA A 87 4.39 -14.17 -19.46
C ALA A 87 3.13 -14.65 -20.20
N ASP A 88 2.43 -15.65 -19.65
CA ASP A 88 1.19 -16.16 -20.24
C ASP A 88 0.14 -15.04 -20.36
N LEU A 89 -0.48 -14.97 -21.54
CA LEU A 89 -1.39 -13.88 -21.90
C LEU A 89 -2.58 -13.79 -20.94
N GLN A 90 -3.19 -14.93 -20.57
CA GLN A 90 -4.38 -14.94 -19.74
C GLN A 90 -4.04 -14.72 -18.27
N ALA A 91 -2.96 -15.33 -17.77
CA ALA A 91 -2.47 -15.12 -16.42
C ALA A 91 -2.08 -13.65 -16.19
N ARG A 92 -1.36 -13.04 -17.15
CA ARG A 92 -1.05 -11.60 -17.12
C ARG A 92 -2.31 -10.74 -17.13
N ALA A 93 -3.30 -11.09 -17.96
CA ALA A 93 -4.58 -10.38 -17.99
C ALA A 93 -5.30 -10.45 -16.64
N ARG A 94 -5.21 -11.55 -15.88
CA ARG A 94 -5.77 -11.63 -14.52
C ARG A 94 -5.06 -10.71 -13.52
N VAL A 95 -3.73 -10.57 -13.61
CA VAL A 95 -3.00 -9.59 -12.80
C VAL A 95 -3.45 -8.17 -13.15
N HIS A 96 -3.55 -7.82 -14.43
CA HIS A 96 -4.04 -6.50 -14.86
C HIS A 96 -5.50 -6.24 -14.45
N GLU A 97 -6.38 -7.23 -14.60
CA GLU A 97 -7.78 -7.14 -14.17
C GLU A 97 -7.85 -6.80 -12.67
N TYR A 98 -7.07 -7.49 -11.84
CA TYR A 98 -7.01 -7.18 -10.42
C TYR A 98 -6.42 -5.79 -10.16
N LEU A 99 -5.28 -5.43 -10.74
CA LEU A 99 -4.64 -4.13 -10.48
C LEU A 99 -5.54 -2.95 -10.86
N GLY A 100 -6.29 -3.06 -11.96
CA GLY A 100 -7.31 -2.08 -12.33
C GLY A 100 -8.43 -2.00 -11.31
N TRP A 101 -9.05 -3.13 -10.97
CA TRP A 101 -10.13 -3.16 -9.97
C TRP A 101 -9.67 -2.70 -8.57
N HIS A 102 -8.46 -3.08 -8.17
CA HIS A 102 -7.80 -2.67 -6.94
C HIS A 102 -7.68 -1.15 -6.85
N ALA A 103 -7.27 -0.48 -7.93
CA ALA A 103 -7.14 0.97 -7.98
C ALA A 103 -8.49 1.67 -7.72
N ASP A 104 -9.59 1.07 -8.18
CA ASP A 104 -10.94 1.63 -8.05
C ASP A 104 -11.62 1.31 -6.71
N ASN A 105 -11.38 0.13 -6.14
CA ASN A 105 -12.20 -0.41 -5.04
C ASN A 105 -11.44 -0.58 -3.72
N ILE A 106 -10.13 -0.83 -3.78
CA ILE A 106 -9.28 -1.04 -2.60
C ILE A 106 -8.50 0.23 -2.29
N ARG A 107 -7.77 0.76 -3.27
CA ARG A 107 -6.93 1.95 -3.11
C ARG A 107 -7.80 3.14 -2.74
N GLY A 108 -7.44 3.83 -1.66
CA GLY A 108 -8.20 4.98 -1.16
C GLY A 108 -9.39 4.62 -0.26
N THR A 109 -9.85 3.37 -0.26
CA THR A 109 -10.87 2.86 0.68
C THR A 109 -10.22 2.36 1.96
N PHE A 110 -9.22 1.48 1.86
CA PHE A 110 -8.60 0.82 3.03
C PHE A 110 -7.59 1.70 3.78
N GLY A 111 -7.20 2.84 3.20
CA GLY A 111 -6.37 3.83 3.90
C GLY A 111 -7.16 4.75 4.84
N VAL A 112 -8.49 4.83 4.70
CA VAL A 112 -9.33 5.80 5.44
C VAL A 112 -9.27 5.64 6.96
N PRO A 113 -9.21 4.42 7.53
CA PRO A 113 -9.04 4.25 8.98
C PRO A 113 -7.85 5.01 9.58
N LEU A 114 -6.73 5.17 8.85
CA LEU A 114 -5.59 5.95 9.32
C LEU A 114 -5.92 7.44 9.44
N TRP A 115 -6.72 7.96 8.50
CA TRP A 115 -7.20 9.34 8.52
C TRP A 115 -8.19 9.58 9.66
N ILE A 116 -9.04 8.60 9.95
CA ILE A 116 -10.00 8.67 11.06
C ILE A 116 -9.29 8.68 12.41
N LYS A 117 -8.38 7.72 12.63
CA LYS A 117 -7.80 7.46 13.95
C LYS A 117 -6.54 8.26 14.26
N VAL A 118 -5.79 8.71 13.25
CA VAL A 118 -4.45 9.30 13.43
C VAL A 118 -4.32 10.63 12.69
N LEU A 119 -4.35 10.63 11.36
CA LEU A 119 -3.91 11.80 10.58
C LEU A 119 -4.85 13.01 10.69
N GLY A 120 -6.17 12.79 10.72
CA GLY A 120 -7.14 13.87 10.96
C GLY A 120 -6.93 14.48 12.36
N PRO A 121 -6.95 13.69 13.43
CA PRO A 121 -6.67 14.17 14.79
C PRO A 121 -5.36 14.95 14.95
N LEU A 122 -4.29 14.58 14.21
CA LEU A 122 -3.02 15.31 14.23
C LEU A 122 -3.12 16.77 13.78
N ILE A 123 -4.08 17.10 12.92
CA ILE A 123 -4.35 18.47 12.46
C ILE A 123 -5.64 19.05 13.08
N GLY A 124 -6.16 18.42 14.14
CA GLY A 124 -7.36 18.87 14.83
C GLY A 124 -8.68 18.65 14.06
N VAL A 125 -8.69 17.75 13.07
CA VAL A 125 -9.87 17.48 12.23
C VAL A 125 -10.42 16.10 12.53
N GLN A 126 -11.71 16.01 12.83
CA GLN A 126 -12.41 14.74 12.96
C GLN A 126 -13.15 14.40 11.66
N VAL A 127 -13.08 13.13 11.26
CA VAL A 127 -13.87 12.63 10.13
C VAL A 127 -15.32 12.46 10.59
N PRO A 128 -16.33 13.02 9.88
CA PRO A 128 -17.74 12.84 10.24
C PRO A 128 -18.15 11.36 10.30
N GLU A 129 -18.96 11.00 11.30
CA GLU A 129 -19.39 9.61 11.55
C GLU A 129 -20.07 8.95 10.34
N GLU A 130 -20.86 9.72 9.57
CA GLU A 130 -21.48 9.24 8.34
C GLU A 130 -20.44 8.70 7.34
N LYS A 131 -19.30 9.39 7.20
CA LYS A 131 -18.20 8.97 6.32
C LYS A 131 -17.47 7.75 6.87
N VAL A 132 -17.33 7.64 8.19
CA VAL A 132 -16.75 6.46 8.85
C VAL A 132 -17.59 5.22 8.54
N GLU A 133 -18.89 5.29 8.77
CA GLU A 133 -19.81 4.18 8.53
C GLU A 133 -19.92 3.81 7.05
N ARG A 134 -19.92 4.81 6.16
CA ARG A 134 -19.92 4.59 4.71
C ARG A 134 -18.63 3.91 4.26
N ASN A 135 -17.46 4.36 4.73
CA ASN A 135 -16.20 3.69 4.44
C ASN A 135 -16.19 2.24 4.96
N ARG A 136 -16.73 1.99 6.15
CA ARG A 136 -16.86 0.64 6.70
C ARG A 136 -17.70 -0.26 5.78
N LYS A 137 -18.85 0.21 5.30
CA LYS A 137 -19.68 -0.51 4.32
C LYS A 137 -18.93 -0.77 3.01
N ASN A 138 -18.19 0.21 2.51
CA ASN A 138 -17.39 0.08 1.29
C ASN A 138 -16.27 -0.96 1.46
N MET A 139 -15.57 -0.98 2.60
CA MET A 139 -14.57 -2.02 2.91
C MET A 139 -15.19 -3.41 2.94
N VAL A 140 -16.35 -3.58 3.61
CA VAL A 140 -17.05 -4.88 3.68
C VAL A 140 -17.45 -5.37 2.28
N ALA A 141 -18.01 -4.48 1.45
CA ALA A 141 -18.40 -4.81 0.08
C ALA A 141 -17.18 -5.15 -0.80
N ALA A 142 -16.07 -4.42 -0.65
CA ALA A 142 -14.84 -4.69 -1.38
C ALA A 142 -14.21 -6.03 -0.96
N LEU A 143 -14.17 -6.36 0.34
CA LEU A 143 -13.71 -7.65 0.84
C LEU A 143 -14.56 -8.80 0.31
N GLN A 144 -15.89 -8.62 0.25
CA GLN A 144 -16.78 -9.63 -0.33
C GLN A 144 -16.47 -9.88 -1.81
N ARG A 145 -16.32 -8.82 -2.61
CA ARG A 145 -15.93 -8.93 -4.03
C ARG A 145 -14.54 -9.54 -4.21
N LEU A 146 -13.60 -9.21 -3.32
CA LEU A 146 -12.26 -9.81 -3.30
C LEU A 146 -12.37 -11.33 -3.12
N GLU A 147 -13.15 -11.80 -2.16
CA GLU A 147 -13.38 -13.23 -1.91
C GLU A 147 -14.12 -13.92 -3.07
N GLU A 148 -15.19 -13.33 -3.59
CA GLU A 148 -16.06 -13.99 -4.57
C GLU A 148 -15.45 -13.99 -5.98
N LYS A 149 -14.87 -12.87 -6.43
CA LYS A 149 -14.39 -12.71 -7.81
C LYS A 149 -12.91 -13.05 -7.96
N PHE A 150 -12.06 -12.60 -7.04
CA PHE A 150 -10.61 -12.66 -7.23
C PHE A 150 -9.96 -13.82 -6.50
N LEU A 151 -10.38 -14.14 -5.29
CA LEU A 151 -9.90 -15.34 -4.63
C LEU A 151 -10.67 -16.58 -5.15
N GLY A 152 -11.99 -16.60 -4.96
CA GLY A 152 -12.82 -17.77 -5.27
C GLY A 152 -12.29 -19.00 -4.53
N ASP A 153 -12.06 -20.08 -5.28
CA ASP A 153 -11.47 -21.32 -4.77
C ASP A 153 -9.96 -21.45 -5.10
N ARG A 154 -9.33 -20.36 -5.55
CA ARG A 154 -7.89 -20.34 -5.88
C ARG A 154 -7.03 -20.11 -4.64
N ALA A 155 -5.75 -20.45 -4.74
CA ALA A 155 -4.78 -20.15 -3.70
C ALA A 155 -4.48 -18.64 -3.57
N PHE A 156 -4.44 -17.91 -4.70
CA PHE A 156 -4.04 -16.50 -4.81
C PHE A 156 -4.99 -15.71 -5.73
N LEU A 157 -4.96 -14.38 -5.67
CA LEU A 157 -5.95 -13.48 -6.30
C LEU A 157 -5.95 -13.51 -7.83
N ALA A 158 -4.79 -13.79 -8.43
CA ALA A 158 -4.65 -13.85 -9.89
C ALA A 158 -4.40 -15.26 -10.42
N GLY A 159 -4.39 -16.29 -9.57
CA GLY A 159 -4.09 -17.66 -10.00
C GLY A 159 -3.68 -18.60 -8.86
N GLN A 160 -2.82 -19.57 -9.19
CA GLN A 160 -2.36 -20.60 -8.24
C GLN A 160 -1.07 -20.25 -7.51
N GLN A 161 -0.39 -19.17 -7.90
CA GLN A 161 0.86 -18.71 -7.30
C GLN A 161 0.75 -17.23 -6.93
N MET A 162 1.61 -16.80 -6.01
CA MET A 162 1.74 -15.41 -5.57
C MET A 162 2.04 -14.49 -6.76
N THR A 163 1.32 -13.38 -6.88
CA THR A 163 1.56 -12.39 -7.94
C THR A 163 1.69 -10.97 -7.38
N LEU A 164 1.95 -9.98 -8.25
CA LEU A 164 1.86 -8.57 -7.89
C LEU A 164 0.47 -8.18 -7.34
N ALA A 165 -0.60 -8.88 -7.75
CA ALA A 165 -1.96 -8.64 -7.28
C ALA A 165 -2.08 -8.89 -5.77
N ASP A 166 -1.57 -10.03 -5.30
CA ASP A 166 -1.59 -10.43 -3.90
C ASP A 166 -0.79 -9.47 -3.03
N LEU A 167 0.38 -9.03 -3.49
CA LEU A 167 1.24 -8.09 -2.76
C LEU A 167 0.58 -6.72 -2.62
N MET A 168 0.03 -6.19 -3.71
CA MET A 168 -0.70 -4.92 -3.67
C MET A 168 -1.93 -5.00 -2.75
N CYS A 169 -2.66 -6.11 -2.79
CA CYS A 169 -3.80 -6.34 -1.92
C CYS A 169 -3.40 -6.35 -0.45
N LEU A 170 -2.42 -7.18 -0.09
CA LEU A 170 -1.98 -7.37 1.28
C LEU A 170 -1.64 -6.03 1.92
N GLU A 171 -0.82 -5.22 1.24
CA GLU A 171 -0.33 -3.98 1.82
C GLU A 171 -1.43 -2.94 2.05
N GLU A 172 -2.49 -2.93 1.25
CA GLU A 172 -3.68 -2.12 1.52
C GLU A 172 -4.51 -2.67 2.69
N LEU A 173 -4.70 -4.00 2.78
CA LEU A 173 -5.43 -4.64 3.88
C LEU A 173 -4.71 -4.54 5.23
N MET A 174 -3.38 -4.47 5.23
CA MET A 174 -2.62 -4.28 6.47
C MET A 174 -2.84 -2.91 7.11
N GLN A 175 -3.32 -1.91 6.36
CA GLN A 175 -3.55 -0.57 6.91
C GLN A 175 -4.67 -0.55 7.97
N PRO A 176 -5.90 -1.06 7.73
CA PRO A 176 -6.90 -1.15 8.79
C PRO A 176 -6.53 -2.16 9.88
N VAL A 177 -5.87 -3.27 9.54
CA VAL A 177 -5.46 -4.30 10.50
C VAL A 177 -4.56 -3.71 11.58
N ALA A 178 -3.54 -2.95 11.17
CA ALA A 178 -2.65 -2.23 12.09
C ALA A 178 -3.39 -1.20 12.97
N LEU A 179 -4.59 -0.81 12.57
CA LEU A 179 -5.45 0.13 13.29
C LEU A 179 -6.56 -0.56 14.10
N GLY A 180 -6.45 -1.88 14.29
CA GLY A 180 -7.35 -2.69 15.11
C GLY A 180 -8.65 -3.09 14.42
N TYR A 181 -8.70 -3.10 13.08
CA TYR A 181 -9.85 -3.64 12.36
C TYR A 181 -9.65 -5.12 12.06
N ASN A 182 -10.58 -5.96 12.51
CA ASN A 182 -10.56 -7.41 12.28
C ASN A 182 -11.09 -7.75 10.88
N LEU A 183 -10.35 -7.42 9.82
CA LEU A 183 -10.84 -7.62 8.44
C LEU A 183 -11.08 -9.09 8.07
N PHE A 184 -10.35 -10.01 8.73
CA PHE A 184 -10.35 -11.44 8.42
C PHE A 184 -11.32 -12.27 9.29
N GLU A 185 -11.93 -11.65 10.30
CA GLU A 185 -12.93 -12.30 11.15
C GLU A 185 -14.16 -12.71 10.33
N GLY A 186 -14.56 -13.98 10.44
CA GLY A 186 -15.64 -14.54 9.64
C GLY A 186 -15.30 -14.77 8.16
N ARG A 187 -14.03 -14.60 7.74
CA ARG A 187 -13.57 -14.75 6.35
C ARG A 187 -12.45 -15.80 6.25
N PRO A 188 -12.77 -17.10 6.38
CA PRO A 188 -11.76 -18.17 6.41
C PRO A 188 -10.94 -18.25 5.13
N ARG A 189 -11.51 -17.92 3.96
CA ARG A 189 -10.78 -17.92 2.69
C ARG A 189 -9.73 -16.82 2.63
N LEU A 190 -10.07 -15.59 3.03
CA LEU A 190 -9.07 -14.52 3.14
C LEU A 190 -8.03 -14.80 4.22
N THR A 191 -8.44 -15.39 5.34
CA THR A 191 -7.49 -15.78 6.40
C THR A 191 -6.46 -16.76 5.85
N ALA A 192 -6.90 -17.82 5.18
CA ALA A 192 -5.99 -18.80 4.58
C ALA A 192 -5.15 -18.19 3.44
N TRP A 193 -5.69 -17.22 2.68
CA TRP A 193 -4.92 -16.47 1.68
C TRP A 193 -3.83 -15.61 2.34
N LEU A 194 -4.15 -14.88 3.40
CA LEU A 194 -3.18 -14.08 4.17
C LEU A 194 -2.02 -14.96 4.65
N GLU A 195 -2.33 -16.10 5.29
CA GLU A 195 -1.33 -17.04 5.79
C GLU A 195 -0.39 -17.53 4.68
N ARG A 196 -0.94 -17.86 3.50
CA ARG A 196 -0.13 -18.27 2.33
C ARG A 196 0.78 -17.15 1.84
N VAL A 197 0.27 -15.92 1.77
CA VAL A 197 1.05 -14.77 1.31
C VAL A 197 2.17 -14.45 2.30
N GLU A 198 1.88 -14.36 3.59
CA GLU A 198 2.89 -14.08 4.62
C GLU A 198 3.95 -15.18 4.72
N ALA A 199 3.55 -16.45 4.63
CA ALA A 199 4.49 -17.57 4.58
C ALA A 199 5.41 -17.48 3.35
N PHE A 200 4.89 -17.06 2.20
CA PHE A 200 5.69 -16.88 0.99
C PHE A 200 6.69 -15.71 1.10
N LEU A 201 6.27 -14.60 1.71
CA LEU A 201 7.09 -13.40 1.88
C LEU A 201 8.17 -13.57 2.96
N GLY A 202 7.86 -14.34 4.00
CA GLY A 202 8.72 -14.55 5.16
C GLY A 202 8.46 -13.54 6.28
N THR A 203 8.39 -14.03 7.51
CA THR A 203 8.00 -13.26 8.69
C THR A 203 8.87 -12.02 8.93
N ASP A 204 10.19 -12.15 8.81
CA ASP A 204 11.13 -11.05 9.08
C ASP A 204 10.88 -9.86 8.14
N LEU A 205 10.64 -10.13 6.85
CA LEU A 205 10.39 -9.09 5.86
C LEU A 205 9.03 -8.41 6.09
N CYS A 206 7.99 -9.17 6.43
CA CYS A 206 6.69 -8.61 6.80
C CYS A 206 6.81 -7.72 8.04
N GLN A 207 7.48 -8.19 9.09
CA GLN A 207 7.71 -7.41 10.32
C GLN A 207 8.48 -6.12 10.04
N GLU A 208 9.54 -6.19 9.23
CA GLU A 208 10.33 -5.02 8.84
C GLU A 208 9.47 -3.99 8.07
N ALA A 209 8.69 -4.44 7.10
CA ALA A 209 7.88 -3.56 6.27
C ALA A 209 6.67 -2.97 7.03
N HIS A 210 6.01 -3.76 7.88
CA HIS A 210 4.80 -3.37 8.61
C HIS A 210 5.08 -2.67 9.95
N GLY A 211 6.28 -2.79 10.51
CA GLY A 211 6.63 -2.23 11.82
C GLY A 211 6.21 -0.76 12.02
N PRO A 212 6.50 0.16 11.07
CA PRO A 212 6.09 1.56 11.18
C PRO A 212 4.58 1.76 11.27
N ILE A 213 3.78 1.06 10.45
CA ILE A 213 2.31 1.17 10.52
C ILE A 213 1.74 0.48 11.76
N LEU A 214 2.29 -0.65 12.20
CA LEU A 214 1.86 -1.36 13.41
C LEU A 214 2.08 -0.53 14.69
N SER A 215 3.13 0.30 14.73
CA SER A 215 3.40 1.18 15.87
C SER A 215 2.66 2.53 15.83
N VAL A 216 1.92 2.85 14.75
CA VAL A 216 1.40 4.21 14.53
C VAL A 216 0.38 4.64 15.60
N LEU A 217 -0.48 3.73 16.06
CA LEU A 217 -1.47 4.04 17.10
C LEU A 217 -0.81 4.33 18.44
N GLU A 218 0.22 3.57 18.78
CA GLU A 218 0.99 3.78 20.00
C GLU A 218 1.71 5.13 19.95
N GLN A 219 2.34 5.46 18.81
CA GLN A 219 2.99 6.75 18.62
C GLN A 219 2.00 7.91 18.69
N ALA A 220 0.80 7.75 18.11
CA ALA A 220 -0.27 8.75 18.20
C ALA A 220 -0.73 8.95 19.66
N ALA A 221 -0.97 7.87 20.40
CA ALA A 221 -1.39 7.91 21.80
C ALA A 221 -0.32 8.56 22.70
N LYS A 222 0.95 8.28 22.45
CA LYS A 222 2.10 8.88 23.14
C LYS A 222 2.44 10.31 22.67
N LYS A 223 1.72 10.84 21.67
CA LYS A 223 2.01 12.14 21.03
C LYS A 223 3.46 12.24 20.52
N SER A 224 4.03 11.13 20.05
CA SER A 224 5.39 11.08 19.52
C SER A 224 5.45 11.18 17.99
N LEU A 225 4.30 11.25 17.32
CA LEU A 225 4.25 11.54 15.89
C LEU A 225 4.66 13.00 15.62
N PRO A 226 5.38 13.27 14.52
CA PRO A 226 5.71 14.64 14.16
C PRO A 226 4.44 15.42 13.83
N VAL A 227 4.48 16.73 14.08
CA VAL A 227 3.39 17.64 13.71
C VAL A 227 3.49 17.90 12.20
N PRO A 228 2.41 17.68 11.43
CA PRO A 228 2.42 18.00 10.01
C PRO A 228 2.67 19.49 9.78
N PRO A 229 3.58 19.87 8.85
CA PRO A 229 3.85 21.27 8.58
C PRO A 229 2.63 21.94 7.92
N PRO A 230 2.44 23.26 8.07
CA PRO A 230 1.27 23.96 7.53
C PRO A 230 1.02 23.71 6.03
N GLU A 231 2.08 23.53 5.25
CA GLU A 231 2.02 23.24 3.82
C GLU A 231 1.36 21.89 3.51
N ALA A 232 1.35 20.94 4.46
CA ALA A 232 0.69 19.66 4.31
C ALA A 232 -0.81 19.72 4.62
N HIS A 233 -1.27 20.72 5.37
CA HIS A 233 -2.65 20.79 5.85
C HIS A 233 -3.67 20.88 4.69
N PRO A 234 -3.47 21.67 3.63
CA PRO A 234 -4.40 21.70 2.48
C PRO A 234 -4.60 20.32 1.83
N ASP A 235 -3.53 19.55 1.63
CA ASP A 235 -3.59 18.22 1.01
C ASP A 235 -4.27 17.21 1.95
N MET A 236 -3.98 17.30 3.26
CA MET A 236 -4.63 16.49 4.28
C MET A 236 -6.14 16.77 4.35
N LEU A 237 -6.53 18.05 4.37
CA LEU A 237 -7.92 18.49 4.36
C LEU A 237 -8.64 18.04 3.08
N LEU A 238 -7.99 18.19 1.92
CA LEU A 238 -8.54 17.73 0.64
C LEU A 238 -8.76 16.21 0.64
N ARG A 239 -7.83 15.44 1.22
CA ARG A 239 -7.97 13.99 1.34
C ARG A 239 -9.13 13.59 2.26
N ILE A 240 -9.32 14.27 3.39
CA ILE A 240 -10.45 14.05 4.31
C ILE A 240 -11.77 14.45 3.65
N ALA A 241 -11.80 15.58 2.93
CA ALA A 241 -12.98 16.04 2.20
C ALA A 241 -13.45 15.00 1.16
N ARG A 242 -12.52 14.33 0.49
CA ARG A 242 -12.77 13.30 -0.53
C ARG A 242 -13.07 11.90 0.02
N ILE A 243 -13.16 11.71 1.34
CA ILE A 243 -13.64 10.43 1.88
C ILE A 243 -15.10 10.23 1.44
N LEU A 244 -15.28 9.30 0.49
CA LEU A 244 -16.57 8.83 -0.05
C LEU A 244 -17.20 7.76 0.84
#